data_AF-E8KG36-F1
#
_entry.id   AF-E8KG36-F1
#
_cell.length_a   1.000
_cell.length_b   1.000
_cell.length_c   1.000
_cell.angle_alpha   90.00
_cell.angle_beta   90.00
_cell.angle_gamma   90.00
#
_symmetry.space_group_name_H-M   'P 1'
#
loop_
_entity.id
_entity.type
_entity.pdbx_description
1 polymer ?
#
loop_
_entity_poly.entity_id
_entity_poly.type
_entity_poly.pdbx_seq_one_letter_code
_entity_poly.pdbx_strand_id
1 'polypeptide(L)' 'MTFLFLKTNVTISLEQEAKLKTAFGKAIALVPNKSEAVLMMELQDNARMWLRGGQPPMAFIKLSLFANPQHLGYQD' A
#
# COMPACT_ATOMS: atom_id res chain seq x y z
N MET A 1 -11.36 -8.83 -0.97
CA MET A 1 -9.97 -8.73 -1.46
C MET A 1 -9.48 -7.32 -1.21
N THR A 2 -8.32 -7.17 -0.57
CA THR A 2 -7.71 -5.87 -0.26
C THR A 2 -6.62 -5.57 -1.29
N PHE A 3 -6.55 -4.34 -1.77
CA PHE A 3 -5.53 -3.91 -2.72
C PHE A 3 -4.71 -2.75 -2.14
N LEU A 4 -3.38 -2.88 -2.17
CA LEU A 4 -2.43 -1.85 -1.82
C LEU A 4 -1.59 -1.52 -3.06
N PHE A 5 -1.63 -0.26 -3.48
CA PHE A 5 -0.75 0.27 -4.52
C PHE A 5 0.21 1.26 -3.87
N LEU A 6 1.51 0.97 -3.92
CA LEU A 6 2.57 1.87 -3.50
C LEU A 6 3.29 2.39 -4.75
N LYS A 7 3.36 3.72 -4.89
CA LYS A 7 4.22 4.38 -5.87
C LYS A 7 5.23 5.24 -5.16
N THR A 8 6.47 5.26 -5.61
CA THR A 8 7.49 6.16 -5.09
C THR A 8 8.42 6.61 -6.21
N ASN A 9 9.01 7.79 -6.06
CA ASN A 9 10.01 8.33 -6.98
C ASN A 9 11.45 7.95 -6.58
N VAL A 10 11.65 7.23 -5.47
CA VAL A 10 12.95 6.66 -5.12
C VAL A 10 13.07 5.24 -5.63
N THR A 11 14.29 4.78 -5.85
CA THR A 11 14.57 3.36 -6.17
C THR A 11 14.37 2.49 -4.93
N ILE A 12 13.82 1.30 -5.12
CA ILE A 12 13.64 0.30 -4.07
C ILE A 12 14.53 -0.90 -4.39
N SER A 13 15.37 -1.31 -3.43
CA SER A 13 16.18 -2.53 -3.57
C SER A 13 15.33 -3.79 -3.31
N LEU A 14 15.80 -4.95 -3.79
CA LEU A 14 15.14 -6.24 -3.53
C LEU A 14 14.99 -6.54 -2.03
N GLU A 15 15.97 -6.14 -1.21
CA GLU A 15 15.90 -6.29 0.25
C GLU A 15 14.82 -5.39 0.85
N GLN A 16 14.71 -4.14 0.37
CA GLN A 16 13.67 -3.21 0.80
C GLN A 16 12.28 -3.69 0.35
N GLU A 17 12.15 -4.23 -0.87
CA GLU A 17 10.92 -4.83 -1.38
C GLU A 17 10.43 -5.97 -0.47
N ALA A 18 11.31 -6.90 -0.10
CA ALA A 18 10.99 -8.00 0.81
C ALA A 18 10.55 -7.50 2.20
N LYS A 19 11.22 -6.46 2.72
CA LYS A 19 10.83 -5.81 3.98
C LYS A 19 9.47 -5.13 3.88
N LEU A 20 9.19 -4.41 2.78
CA LEU A 20 7.90 -3.74 2.55
C LEU A 20 6.76 -4.77 2.46
N LYS A 21 6.92 -5.83 1.67
CA LYS A 21 5.94 -6.93 1.57
C LYS A 21 5.61 -7.50 2.94
N THR A 22 6.64 -7.82 3.72
CA THR A 22 6.49 -8.38 5.07
C THR A 22 5.82 -7.39 6.03
N ALA A 23 6.20 -6.11 5.98
CA ALA A 23 5.64 -5.08 6.84
C ALA A 23 4.15 -4.83 6.53
N PHE A 24 3.77 -4.70 5.25
CA PHE A 24 2.38 -4.50 4.86
C PHE A 24 1.51 -5.74 5.12
N GLY A 25 2.05 -6.95 4.91
CA GLY A 25 1.37 -8.21 5.27
C GLY A 25 1.04 -8.31 6.76
N LYS A 26 1.92 -7.80 7.64
CA LYS A 26 1.65 -7.68 9.08
C LYS A 26 0.67 -6.56 9.38
N ALA A 27 0.84 -5.39 8.78
CA ALA A 27 0.01 -4.21 9.05
C ALA A 27 -1.45 -4.43 8.67
N ILE A 28 -1.75 -5.17 7.60
CA ILE A 28 -3.14 -5.41 7.19
C ILE A 28 -3.93 -6.25 8.21
N ALA A 29 -3.25 -7.04 9.04
CA ALA A 29 -3.89 -7.81 10.11
C ALA A 29 -4.48 -6.93 11.23
N LEU A 30 -4.10 -5.64 11.28
CA LEU A 30 -4.70 -4.67 12.19
C LEU A 30 -6.10 -4.21 11.72
N VAL A 31 -6.46 -4.46 10.45
CA VAL A 31 -7.80 -4.18 9.95
C VAL A 31 -8.69 -5.39 10.27
N PRO A 32 -9.86 -5.20 10.92
CA PRO A 32 -10.74 -6.30 11.30
C PRO A 32 -11.06 -7.21 10.12
N ASN A 33 -11.07 -8.53 10.34
CA ASN A 33 -11.37 -9.54 9.32
C ASN A 33 -10.47 -9.51 8.06
N LYS A 34 -9.28 -8.89 8.13
CA LYS A 34 -8.28 -8.91 7.05
C LYS A 34 -7.00 -9.57 7.51
N SER A 35 -6.27 -10.09 6.54
CA SER A 35 -4.96 -10.72 6.71
C SER A 35 -4.16 -10.63 5.43
N GLU A 36 -2.89 -11.01 5.48
CA GLU A 36 -2.02 -11.07 4.29
C GLU A 36 -2.58 -11.99 3.20
N ALA A 37 -3.30 -13.05 3.56
CA ALA A 37 -3.89 -13.99 2.61
C ALA A 37 -4.90 -13.35 1.64
N VAL A 38 -5.43 -12.16 1.97
CA VAL A 38 -6.37 -11.41 1.15
C VAL A 38 -5.80 -10.08 0.66
N LEU A 39 -4.49 -9.85 0.81
CA LEU A 39 -3.79 -8.65 0.39
C LEU A 39 -3.10 -8.87 -0.96
N MET A 40 -3.50 -8.08 -1.96
CA MET A 40 -2.74 -7.88 -3.19
C MET A 40 -1.94 -6.59 -3.07
N MET A 41 -0.64 -6.64 -3.36
CA MET A 41 0.26 -5.48 -3.32
C MET A 41 0.90 -5.25 -4.69
N GLU A 42 0.85 -4.01 -5.16
CA GLU A 42 1.61 -3.52 -6.30
C GLU A 42 2.58 -2.43 -5.82
N LEU A 43 3.82 -2.52 -6.28
CA LEU A 43 4.89 -1.57 -5.96
C LEU A 43 5.48 -1.04 -7.27
N GLN A 44 5.52 0.29 -7.40
CA GLN A 44 6.17 0.99 -8.50
C GLN A 44 7.19 1.96 -7.92
N ASP A 45 8.47 1.69 -8.15
CA ASP A 45 9.56 2.59 -7.81
C ASP A 45 9.93 3.49 -9.00
N ASN A 46 10.81 4.47 -8.78
CA ASN A 46 11.26 5.42 -9.82
C ASN A 46 10.11 6.13 -10.60
N ALA A 47 8.94 6.29 -9.96
CA ALA A 47 7.79 6.93 -10.58
C ALA A 47 8.03 8.43 -10.78
N ARG A 48 7.55 8.97 -11.91
CA ARG A 48 7.57 10.41 -12.18
C ARG A 48 6.48 11.10 -11.35
N MET A 49 6.87 11.68 -10.23
CA MET A 49 5.96 12.30 -9.25
C MET A 49 6.38 13.74 -8.94
N TRP A 50 5.41 14.62 -8.70
CA TRP A 50 5.64 16.00 -8.27
C TRP A 50 4.74 16.34 -7.09
N LEU A 51 5.28 17.09 -6.13
CA LEU A 51 4.55 17.61 -4.98
C LEU A 51 4.93 19.07 -4.78
N ARG A 52 3.95 19.97 -4.83
CA ARG A 52 4.15 21.43 -4.73
C ARG A 52 5.18 21.97 -5.74
N GLY A 53 5.17 21.43 -6.97
CA GLY A 53 6.07 21.83 -8.05
C GLY A 53 7.48 21.24 -7.99
N GLY A 54 7.87 20.58 -6.89
CA GLY A 54 9.16 19.89 -6.76
C GLY A 54 9.06 18.37 -6.88
N GLN A 55 10.22 17.69 -6.83
CA GLN A 55 10.31 16.22 -6.80
C GLN A 55 11.13 15.71 -5.59
N PRO A 56 10.80 16.10 -4.34
CA PRO A 56 11.46 15.51 -3.18
C PRO A 56 11.17 13.99 -3.13
N PRO A 57 11.97 13.18 -2.40
CA PRO A 57 11.61 11.80 -2.09
C PRO A 57 10.18 11.71 -1.54
N MET A 58 9.33 10.92 -2.18
CA MET A 58 7.91 10.82 -1.83
C MET A 58 7.33 9.45 -2.17
N ALA A 59 6.26 9.10 -1.47
CA ALA A 59 5.47 7.92 -1.74
C ALA A 59 3.99 8.25 -1.79
N PHE A 60 3.25 7.56 -2.66
CA PHE A 60 1.80 7.57 -2.75
C PHE A 60 1.29 6.16 -2.48
N ILE A 61 0.40 6.04 -1.49
CA ILE A 61 -0.21 4.76 -1.13
C ILE A 61 -1.71 4.87 -1.39
N LYS A 62 -2.24 4.00 -2.25
CA LYS A 62 -3.68 3.80 -2.41
C LYS A 62 -4.07 2.46 -1.82
N LEU A 63 -5.03 2.48 -0.92
CA LEU A 63 -5.51 1.30 -0.22
C LEU A 63 -7.01 1.12 -0.44
N SER A 64 -7.41 -0.08 -0.89
CA SER A 64 -8.81 -0.48 -1.03
C SER A 64 -9.12 -1.55 0.00
N LEU A 65 -9.63 -1.13 1.17
CA LEU A 65 -9.89 -1.99 2.32
C LEU A 65 -11.26 -2.69 2.27
N PHE A 66 -12.29 -1.92 1.92
CA PHE A 66 -13.68 -2.37 2.00
C PHE A 66 -14.16 -2.85 0.64
N ALA A 67 -14.61 -4.10 0.62
CA ALA A 67 -15.24 -4.73 -0.53
C ALA A 67 -16.72 -4.93 -0.25
N ASN A 68 -17.40 -3.88 0.22
CA ASN A 68 -18.86 -3.82 0.28
C ASN A 68 -19.33 -2.65 -0.61
N PRO A 69 -20.55 -2.73 -1.19
CA PRO A 69 -21.07 -1.69 -2.09
C PRO A 69 -21.17 -0.31 -1.44
N GLN A 70 -21.20 -0.25 -0.11
CA GLN A 70 -21.37 0.98 0.65
C GLN A 70 -20.05 1.61 1.08
N HIS A 71 -18.90 0.96 0.83
CA HIS A 71 -17.57 1.33 1.34
C HIS A 71 -17.52 1.61 2.86
N LEU A 72 -18.40 0.95 3.63
CA LEU A 72 -18.49 1.13 5.08
C LEU A 72 -17.43 0.30 5.81
N GLY A 73 -16.96 0.84 6.93
CA GLY A 73 -16.09 0.14 7.87
C GLY A 73 -16.77 -1.06 8.55
N TYR A 74 -15.98 -1.83 9.30
CA TYR A 74 -16.52 -2.88 10.17
C TYR A 74 -17.26 -2.24 11.34
N GLN A 75 -18.41 -2.78 11.70
CA GLN A 75 -19.08 -2.41 12.96
C GLN A 75 -18.26 -2.95 14.14
N ASP A 76 -18.20 -2.17 15.21
CA ASP A 76 -17.52 -2.52 16.46
C ASP A 76 -18.07 -3.81 17.09
#